data_AF-W1XM24-F1
#
_entry.id   AF-W1XM24-F1
#
_cell.length_a   1.000
_cell.length_b   1.000
_cell.length_c   1.000
_cell.angle_alpha   90.00
_cell.angle_beta   90.00
_cell.angle_gamma   90.00
#
_symmetry.space_group_name_H-M   'P 1'
#
loop_
_entity.id
_entity.type
_entity.pdbx_description
1 polymer ?
#
loop_
_entity_poly.entity_id
_entity_poly.type
_entity_poly.pdbx_seq_one_letter_code
_entity_poly.pdbx_strand_id
1 'polypeptide(L)'
;VKDGAVTATSKDAINGSQLFKTKEELINKGMKFGGDSGNVINKKLGEQVNVKGGITEASKLTAEDNIGVVSDGSNDLKVRLAKDLKGLN
;
A
#
# COMPACT_ATOMS: atom_id res chain seq x y z
N VAL A 1 -17.10 -32.77 -4.53
CA VAL A 1 -18.06 -32.34 -3.47
C VAL A 1 -18.72 -31.04 -3.91
N LYS A 2 -19.94 -30.75 -3.48
CA LYS A 2 -20.59 -29.46 -3.74
C LYS A 2 -19.94 -28.36 -2.90
N ASP A 3 -19.99 -27.11 -3.37
CA ASP A 3 -19.55 -25.93 -2.61
C ASP A 3 -20.49 -25.67 -1.41
N GLY A 4 -19.91 -25.39 -0.24
CA GLY A 4 -20.66 -24.90 0.92
C GLY A 4 -20.97 -23.41 0.83
N ALA A 5 -21.94 -22.91 1.59
CA ALA A 5 -22.23 -21.48 1.61
C ALA A 5 -21.07 -20.66 2.23
N VAL A 6 -20.67 -19.55 1.60
CA VAL A 6 -19.68 -18.58 2.14
C VAL A 6 -20.42 -17.34 2.62
N THR A 7 -20.94 -17.40 3.85
CA THR A 7 -21.71 -16.33 4.49
C THR A 7 -21.39 -16.28 5.98
N ALA A 8 -21.68 -15.15 6.65
CA ALA A 8 -21.34 -14.96 8.06
C ALA A 8 -22.01 -15.97 9.02
N THR A 9 -23.11 -16.60 8.61
CA THR A 9 -23.88 -17.54 9.43
C THR A 9 -23.77 -18.99 8.95
N SER A 10 -22.96 -19.27 7.93
CA SER A 10 -22.84 -20.61 7.35
C SER A 10 -22.38 -21.64 8.38
N LYS A 11 -22.93 -22.85 8.29
CA LYS A 11 -22.51 -24.05 9.02
C LYS A 11 -22.02 -25.16 8.08
N ASP A 12 -21.99 -24.88 6.78
CA ASP A 12 -21.54 -25.83 5.77
C ASP A 12 -20.02 -26.00 5.83
N ALA A 13 -19.54 -27.21 5.51
CA ALA A 13 -18.13 -27.41 5.22
C ALA A 13 -17.79 -26.79 3.84
N ILE A 14 -16.65 -26.11 3.74
CA ILE A 14 -16.10 -25.60 2.47
C ILE A 14 -15.13 -26.60 1.86
N ASN A 15 -14.98 -26.56 0.53
CA ASN A 15 -14.02 -27.39 -0.19
C ASN A 15 -12.76 -26.61 -0.64
N GLY A 16 -11.75 -27.33 -1.11
CA GLY A 16 -10.46 -26.75 -1.50
C GLY A 16 -10.54 -25.71 -2.62
N SER A 17 -11.45 -25.86 -3.60
CA SER A 17 -11.65 -24.87 -4.66
C SER A 17 -12.17 -23.54 -4.12
N GLN A 18 -13.00 -23.55 -3.08
CA GLN A 18 -13.49 -22.33 -2.44
C GLN A 18 -12.37 -21.58 -1.71
N LEU A 19 -11.53 -22.31 -0.98
CA LEU A 19 -10.36 -21.72 -0.31
C LEU A 19 -9.34 -21.19 -1.33
N PHE A 20 -9.07 -21.96 -2.38
CA PHE A 20 -8.16 -21.55 -3.45
C PHE A 20 -8.66 -20.30 -4.16
N LYS A 21 -9.96 -20.23 -4.51
CA LYS A 21 -10.56 -19.05 -5.12
C LYS A 21 -10.44 -17.81 -4.22
N THR A 22 -10.74 -17.96 -2.93
CA THR A 22 -10.61 -16.86 -1.96
C THR A 22 -9.17 -16.36 -1.87
N LYS A 23 -8.19 -17.27 -1.82
CA LYS A 23 -6.76 -16.93 -1.86
C LYS A 23 -6.42 -16.11 -3.11
N GLU A 24 -6.83 -16.59 -4.28
CA GLU A 24 -6.55 -15.91 -5.56
C GLU A 24 -7.22 -14.53 -5.61
N GLU A 25 -8.47 -14.41 -5.14
CA GLU A 25 -9.16 -13.11 -5.09
C GLU A 25 -8.44 -12.11 -4.18
N LEU A 26 -7.97 -12.53 -3.01
CA LEU A 26 -7.23 -11.66 -2.09
C LEU A 26 -5.88 -11.22 -2.66
N ILE A 27 -5.13 -12.17 -3.23
CA ILE A 27 -3.84 -11.88 -3.89
C ILE A 27 -4.04 -10.88 -5.03
N ASN A 28 -5.04 -11.11 -5.88
CA ASN A 28 -5.29 -10.28 -7.06
C ASN A 28 -5.94 -8.93 -6.73
N LYS A 29 -6.76 -8.81 -5.68
CA LYS A 29 -7.29 -7.52 -5.22
C LYS A 29 -6.15 -6.58 -4.79
N GLY A 30 -5.21 -7.12 -4.01
CA GLY A 30 -3.99 -6.40 -3.64
C GLY A 30 -4.23 -5.01 -3.04
N MET A 31 -3.26 -4.11 -3.22
CA MET A 31 -3.30 -2.71 -2.82
C MET A 31 -3.08 -1.78 -4.02
N LYS A 32 -3.64 -0.58 -3.95
CA LYS A 32 -3.51 0.47 -4.98
C LYS A 32 -2.86 1.71 -4.38
N PHE A 33 -1.89 2.27 -5.08
CA PHE A 33 -1.17 3.49 -4.67
C PHE A 33 -1.25 4.51 -5.80
N GLY A 34 -1.90 5.64 -5.52
CA GLY A 34 -2.03 6.76 -6.45
C GLY A 34 -1.17 7.95 -6.03
N GLY A 35 -1.06 8.91 -6.92
CA GLY A 35 -0.50 10.24 -6.66
C GLY A 35 -1.22 11.27 -7.50
N ASP A 36 -0.80 12.53 -7.41
CA ASP A 36 -1.45 13.66 -8.11
C ASP A 36 -1.48 13.49 -9.64
N SER A 37 -0.54 12.71 -10.18
CA SER A 37 -0.44 12.41 -11.62
C SER A 37 0.19 11.03 -11.86
N GLY A 38 0.13 10.56 -13.11
CA GLY A 38 0.66 9.25 -13.51
C GLY A 38 -0.33 8.10 -13.30
N ASN A 39 0.15 6.87 -13.48
CA ASN A 39 -0.68 5.67 -13.38
C ASN A 39 -0.73 5.16 -11.93
N VAL A 40 -1.92 4.72 -11.50
CA VAL A 40 -2.09 4.01 -10.22
C VAL A 40 -1.25 2.74 -10.22
N ILE A 41 -0.40 2.60 -9.22
CA ILE A 41 0.38 1.39 -8.98
C ILE A 41 -0.55 0.36 -8.33
N ASN A 42 -0.75 -0.78 -8.99
CA ASN A 42 -1.49 -1.91 -8.43
C ASN A 42 -0.46 -2.97 -8.02
N LYS A 43 -0.47 -3.39 -6.76
CA LYS A 43 0.41 -4.43 -6.23
C LYS A 43 -0.40 -5.56 -5.65
N LYS A 44 -0.12 -6.79 -6.08
CA LYS A 44 -0.68 -7.99 -5.47
C LYS A 44 -0.12 -8.20 -4.07
N LEU A 45 -0.82 -8.98 -3.25
CA LEU A 45 -0.34 -9.32 -1.92
C LEU A 45 1.04 -10.00 -2.00
N GLY A 46 2.02 -9.46 -1.28
CA GLY A 46 3.41 -9.92 -1.28
C GLY A 46 4.32 -9.22 -2.28
N GLU A 47 3.80 -8.37 -3.17
CA GLU A 47 4.64 -7.56 -4.05
C GLU A 47 5.12 -6.25 -3.36
N GLN A 48 6.30 -5.78 -3.75
CA GLN A 48 6.91 -4.57 -3.20
C GLN A 48 6.57 -3.32 -4.02
N VAL A 49 6.25 -2.22 -3.32
CA VAL A 49 6.28 -0.84 -3.84
C VAL A 49 7.63 -0.21 -3.46
N ASN A 50 8.25 0.47 -4.40
CA ASN A 50 9.46 1.25 -4.14
C ASN A 50 9.11 2.74 -4.07
N VAL A 51 9.54 3.42 -3.00
CA VAL A 51 9.48 4.88 -2.88
C VAL A 51 10.92 5.38 -3.00
N LYS A 52 11.24 6.12 -4.07
CA LYS A 52 12.61 6.52 -4.40
C LYS A 52 12.70 8.03 -4.65
N GLY A 53 13.56 8.72 -3.90
CA GLY A 53 13.85 10.16 -4.05
C GLY A 53 15.04 10.48 -4.95
N GLY A 54 15.66 9.49 -5.59
CA GLY A 54 16.74 9.66 -6.57
C GLY A 54 18.17 9.68 -6.00
N ILE A 55 18.38 10.22 -4.79
CA ILE A 55 19.68 10.16 -4.10
C ILE A 55 19.83 8.82 -3.37
N THR A 56 20.91 8.08 -3.65
CA THR A 56 21.20 6.77 -3.04
C THR A 56 22.19 6.84 -1.87
N GLU A 57 23.07 7.85 -1.86
CA GLU A 57 24.09 8.02 -0.83
C GLU A 57 23.48 8.73 0.40
N ALA A 58 23.28 7.98 1.49
CA ALA A 58 22.64 8.51 2.69
C ALA A 58 23.40 9.71 3.31
N SER A 59 24.73 9.79 3.15
CA SER A 59 25.54 10.92 3.62
C SER A 59 25.29 12.24 2.89
N LYS A 60 24.60 12.19 1.74
CA LYS A 60 24.17 13.39 0.99
C LYS A 60 22.76 13.83 1.34
N LEU A 61 22.09 13.12 2.25
CA LEU A 61 20.78 13.48 2.77
C LEU A 61 20.94 14.18 4.12
N THR A 62 20.04 15.13 4.39
CA THR A 62 19.91 15.71 5.73
C THR A 62 19.44 14.65 6.72
N ALA A 63 19.97 14.69 7.94
CA ALA A 63 19.51 13.85 9.06
C ALA A 63 18.29 14.44 9.78
N GLU A 64 17.85 15.63 9.38
CA GLU A 64 16.74 16.36 9.99
C GLU A 64 15.41 16.04 9.31
N ASP A 65 14.33 16.07 10.09
CA ASP A 65 12.96 15.76 9.64
C ASP A 65 12.33 16.92 8.85
N ASN A 66 12.78 17.11 7.62
CA ASN A 66 12.31 18.20 6.76
C ASN A 66 11.04 17.88 5.96
N ILE A 67 10.57 16.62 5.97
CA ILE A 67 9.38 16.17 5.24
C ILE A 67 8.27 15.79 6.21
N GLY A 68 7.20 16.58 6.21
CA GLY A 68 5.98 16.28 6.95
C GLY A 68 4.98 15.51 6.10
N VAL A 69 4.22 14.61 6.73
CA VAL A 69 3.10 13.89 6.10
C VAL A 69 1.83 14.19 6.90
N VAL A 70 0.78 14.66 6.23
CA VAL A 70 -0.51 15.00 6.85
C VAL A 70 -1.62 14.24 6.13
N SER A 71 -2.39 13.43 6.88
CA SER A 71 -3.59 12.82 6.33
C SER A 71 -4.70 13.85 6.14
N ASP A 72 -5.44 13.74 5.04
CA ASP A 72 -6.66 14.51 4.82
C ASP A 72 -7.90 13.91 5.52
N GLY A 73 -7.75 12.76 6.17
CA GLY A 73 -8.84 12.02 6.84
C GLY A 73 -9.74 11.21 5.89
N SER A 74 -9.42 11.15 4.60
CA SER A 74 -10.16 10.39 3.60
C SER A 74 -9.22 9.42 2.87
N ASN A 75 -8.56 9.88 1.80
CA ASN A 75 -7.79 9.02 0.91
C ASN A 75 -6.33 9.47 0.73
N ASP A 76 -6.03 10.73 1.06
CA ASP A 76 -4.76 11.34 0.67
C ASP A 76 -3.83 11.57 1.87
N LEU A 77 -2.55 11.26 1.67
CA LEU A 77 -1.46 11.68 2.53
C LEU A 77 -0.70 12.81 1.82
N LYS A 78 -0.83 14.03 2.32
CA LYS A 78 -0.14 15.19 1.75
C LYS A 78 1.29 15.26 2.29
N VAL A 79 2.25 15.09 1.39
CA VAL A 79 3.67 15.24 1.67
C VAL A 79 4.08 16.70 1.49
N ARG A 80 4.78 17.28 2.48
CA ARG A 80 5.14 18.70 2.50
C ARG A 80 6.55 18.91 3.02
N LEU A 81 7.19 19.96 2.53
CA LEU A 81 8.44 20.46 3.11
C LEU A 81 8.16 21.24 4.40
N ALA A 82 9.07 21.16 5.37
CA ALA A 82 9.11 22.05 6.51
C ALA A 82 9.29 23.50 6.05
N LYS A 83 8.73 24.45 6.80
CA LYS A 83 8.91 25.89 6.51
C LYS A 83 10.36 26.31 6.69
N ASP A 84 10.98 25.83 7.76
CA ASP A 84 12.37 26.08 8.10
C ASP A 84 13.16 24.80 7.87
N LEU A 85 13.86 24.73 6.73
CA LEU A 85 14.68 23.58 6.39
C LEU A 85 15.96 23.58 7.23
N LYS A 86 16.34 22.41 7.74
CA LYS A 86 17.51 22.20 8.61
C LYS A 86 18.49 21.20 8.01
N GLY A 87 19.76 21.32 8.40
CA GLY A 87 20.82 20.41 7.96
C GLY A 87 21.11 20.47 6.46
N LEU A 88 20.98 21.66 5.86
CA LEU A 88 21.35 21.93 4.47
C LEU A 88 22.70 22.65 4.46
N ASN A 89 23.64 22.15 3.65
CA ASN A 89 25.00 22.68 3.49
C ASN A 89 25.14 23.51 2.22
#